data_AF-A0A6J3C711-F1
#
_entry.id   AF-A0A6J3C711-F1
#
_cell.length_a   1.000
_cell.length_b   1.000
_cell.length_c   1.000
_cell.angle_alpha   90.00
_cell.angle_beta   90.00
_cell.angle_gamma   90.00
#
_symmetry.space_group_name_H-M   'P 1'
#
loop_
_entity.id
_entity.type
_entity.pdbx_description
1 polymer ?
#
loop_
_entity_poly.entity_id
_entity_poly.type
_entity_poly.pdbx_seq_one_letter_code
_entity_poly.pdbx_strand_id
1 'polypeptide(L)'
;ECDPGVGVDRFFHALYTERDSRMVMLLGTACSEVTESIAKIVPYWNIVQVSFGSTSPALSDRSEFPLFCRTVAPDSSHNPARIAFI
;
A
#
# COMPACT_ATOMS: atom_id res chain seq x y z
N GLU A 1 -2.34 14.50 -2.08
CA GLU A 1 -1.13 14.89 -1.35
C GLU A 1 -0.57 13.65 -0.66
N CYS A 2 0.74 13.63 -0.35
CA CYS A 2 1.36 12.51 0.37
C CYS A 2 1.20 12.67 1.87
N ASP A 3 -0.04 12.90 2.30
CA ASP A 3 -0.41 13.03 3.69
C ASP A 3 -1.31 11.85 4.08
N PRO A 4 -0.97 11.08 5.14
CA PRO A 4 -1.73 9.92 5.55
C PRO A 4 -3.14 10.28 6.02
N GLY A 5 -3.33 11.44 6.66
CA GLY A 5 -4.64 11.93 7.11
C GLY A 5 -5.57 12.21 5.94
N VAL A 6 -5.10 12.93 4.93
CA VAL A 6 -5.88 13.20 3.72
C VAL A 6 -6.15 11.91 2.93
N GLY A 7 -5.16 11.00 2.85
CA GLY A 7 -5.32 9.73 2.15
C GLY A 7 -6.40 8.83 2.77
N VAL A 8 -6.41 8.72 4.10
CA VAL A 8 -7.40 7.93 4.85
C VAL A 8 -8.79 8.57 4.80
N ASP A 9 -8.89 9.89 4.93
CA ASP A 9 -10.17 10.62 4.81
C ASP A 9 -10.82 10.39 3.44
N ARG A 10 -10.06 10.53 2.35
CA ARG A 10 -10.54 10.27 0.98
C ARG A 10 -10.93 8.81 0.77
N PHE A 11 -10.17 7.87 1.35
CA PHE A 11 -10.50 6.44 1.29
C PHE A 11 -11.84 6.14 1.98
N PHE A 12 -12.07 6.67 3.18
CA PHE A 12 -13.35 6.52 3.87
C PHE A 12 -14.49 7.19 3.13
N HIS A 13 -14.25 8.38 2.57
CA HIS A 13 -15.24 9.06 1.75
C HIS A 13 -15.65 8.20 0.55
N ALA A 14 -14.69 7.59 -0.17
CA ALA A 14 -14.98 6.69 -1.28
C ALA A 14 -15.80 5.46 -0.85
N LEU A 15 -15.43 4.83 0.27
CA LEU A 15 -16.13 3.67 0.81
C LEU A 15 -17.59 3.94 1.20
N TYR A 16 -17.87 5.11 1.78
CA TYR A 16 -19.18 5.40 2.34
C TYR A 16 -20.09 6.24 1.43
N THR A 17 -19.54 6.95 0.45
CA THR A 17 -20.31 7.72 -0.54
C THR A 17 -20.87 6.84 -1.65
N GLU A 18 -20.08 5.87 -2.16
CA GLU A 18 -20.53 4.95 -3.22
C GLU A 18 -21.01 3.62 -2.64
N ARG A 19 -22.19 3.63 -2.00
CA ARG A 19 -22.76 2.43 -1.34
C ARG A 19 -23.20 1.32 -2.30
N ASP A 20 -23.42 1.63 -3.57
CA ASP A 20 -23.94 0.67 -4.56
C ASP A 20 -22.88 -0.25 -5.16
N SER A 21 -21.59 0.07 -5.01
CA SER A 21 -20.49 -0.73 -5.57
C SER A 21 -19.50 -1.14 -4.50
N ARG A 22 -19.33 -2.46 -4.30
CA ARG A 22 -18.33 -2.98 -3.38
C ARG A 22 -16.93 -2.79 -3.98
N MET A 23 -16.12 -1.92 -3.39
CA MET A 23 -14.70 -1.81 -3.73
C MET A 23 -13.98 -3.11 -3.32
N VAL A 24 -13.46 -3.85 -4.30
CA VAL A 24 -12.72 -5.11 -4.08
C VAL A 24 -11.21 -4.92 -4.14
N MET A 25 -10.76 -3.84 -4.78
CA MET A 25 -9.36 -3.57 -5.03
C MET A 25 -9.11 -2.06 -4.96
N LEU A 26 -8.06 -1.68 -4.24
CA LEU A 26 -7.55 -0.32 -4.19
C LEU A 26 -6.30 -0.23 -5.06
N LEU A 27 -6.44 0.46 -6.19
CA LEU A 27 -5.34 0.74 -7.10
C LEU A 27 -4.77 2.13 -6.81
N GLY A 28 -3.48 2.16 -6.54
CA GLY A 28 -2.74 3.41 -6.44
C GLY A 28 -2.52 3.84 -5.00
N THR A 29 -1.23 3.90 -4.66
CA THR A 29 -0.66 4.68 -3.56
C THR A 29 0.81 4.86 -3.91
N ALA A 30 1.25 6.09 -4.17
CA ALA A 30 2.64 6.33 -4.56
C ALA A 30 3.55 6.50 -3.34
N CYS A 31 3.07 7.22 -2.33
CA CYS A 31 3.85 7.53 -1.14
C CYS A 31 3.77 6.42 -0.11
N SER A 32 4.93 6.04 0.44
CA SER A 32 5.06 4.92 1.36
C SER A 32 4.31 5.14 2.67
N GLU A 33 4.35 6.34 3.25
CA GLU A 33 3.63 6.65 4.51
C GLU A 33 2.11 6.46 4.39
N VAL A 34 1.53 6.96 3.29
CA VAL A 34 0.11 6.80 3.00
C VAL A 34 -0.23 5.33 2.72
N THR A 35 0.64 4.65 1.97
CA THR A 35 0.49 3.24 1.64
C THR A 35 0.45 2.38 2.89
N GLU A 36 1.38 2.58 3.83
CA GLU A 36 1.45 1.85 5.09
C GLU A 36 0.20 2.07 5.94
N SER A 37 -0.25 3.32 6.06
CA SER A 37 -1.44 3.66 6.84
C SER A 37 -2.70 2.99 6.29
N ILE A 38 -2.87 3.02 4.96
CA ILE A 38 -4.01 2.40 4.28
C ILE A 38 -3.89 0.86 4.31
N ALA A 39 -2.69 0.31 4.13
CA ALA A 39 -2.44 -1.13 4.09
C ALA A 39 -2.78 -1.83 5.42
N LYS A 40 -2.73 -1.10 6.55
CA LYS A 40 -3.19 -1.60 7.85
C LYS A 40 -4.71 -1.68 7.96
N ILE A 41 -5.46 -0.85 7.25
CA ILE A 41 -6.92 -0.76 7.38
C ILE A 41 -7.69 -1.48 6.27
N VAL A 42 -7.13 -1.63 5.06
CA VAL A 42 -7.78 -2.34 3.95
C VAL A 42 -8.17 -3.81 4.25
N PRO A 43 -7.49 -4.57 5.13
CA PRO A 43 -7.90 -5.94 5.42
C PRO A 43 -9.25 -6.05 6.12
N TYR A 44 -9.67 -5.02 6.87
CA TYR A 44 -10.99 -5.03 7.53
C TYR A 44 -12.16 -5.04 6.53
N TRP A 45 -11.94 -4.60 5.30
CA TRP A 45 -12.93 -4.64 4.21
C TRP A 45 -12.66 -5.72 3.16
N ASN A 46 -11.64 -6.57 3.36
CA ASN A 46 -11.15 -7.55 2.39
C ASN A 46 -10.79 -6.92 1.03
N ILE A 47 -10.12 -5.76 1.06
CA ILE A 47 -9.72 -5.03 -0.14
C ILE A 47 -8.25 -5.31 -0.43
N VAL A 48 -7.94 -5.71 -1.66
CA VAL A 48 -6.56 -5.88 -2.11
C VAL A 48 -5.98 -4.54 -2.51
N GLN A 49 -4.88 -4.13 -1.90
CA GLN A 49 -4.21 -2.87 -2.25
C GLN A 49 -3.02 -3.15 -3.16
N VAL A 50 -2.94 -2.47 -4.30
CA VAL A 50 -1.80 -2.55 -5.22
C VAL A 50 -1.17 -1.17 -5.41
N SER A 51 0.08 -1.04 -4.95
CA SER A 51 0.90 0.17 -5.10
C SER A 51 1.84 0.07 -6.31
N PHE A 52 2.07 1.19 -6.99
CA PHE A 52 3.05 1.29 -8.08
C PHE A 52 4.35 2.02 -7.69
N GLY A 53 4.34 2.77 -6.59
CA GLY A 53 5.42 3.70 -6.25
C GLY A 53 6.02 3.51 -4.85
N SER A 54 5.44 2.66 -4.02
CA SER A 54 5.93 2.49 -2.65
C SER A 54 7.09 1.51 -2.54
N THR A 55 8.27 2.03 -2.26
CA THR A 55 9.53 1.28 -2.15
C THR A 55 9.88 0.85 -0.74
N SER A 56 9.10 1.27 0.27
CA SER A 56 9.38 1.00 1.69
C SER A 56 9.56 -0.51 1.94
N PRO A 57 10.65 -0.92 2.61
CA PRO A 57 10.89 -2.33 2.90
C PRO A 57 9.92 -2.88 3.96
N ALA A 58 9.36 -2.02 4.85
CA ALA A 58 8.43 -2.43 5.90
C ALA A 58 7.16 -3.08 5.35
N LEU A 59 6.66 -2.58 4.22
CA LEU A 59 5.52 -3.13 3.48
C LEU A 59 5.72 -4.54 2.92
N SER A 60 6.95 -5.07 2.99
CA SER A 60 7.23 -6.45 2.57
C SER A 60 6.82 -7.48 3.64
N ASP A 61 6.49 -7.04 4.86
CA ASP A 61 6.04 -7.91 5.92
C ASP A 61 4.58 -8.37 5.67
N ARG A 62 4.43 -9.62 5.24
CA ARG A 62 3.11 -10.22 4.99
C ARG A 62 2.32 -10.53 6.26
N SER A 63 2.97 -10.54 7.43
CA SER A 63 2.29 -10.74 8.71
C SER A 63 1.50 -9.51 9.13
N GLU A 64 2.06 -8.31 8.91
CA GLU A 64 1.35 -7.04 9.11
C GLU A 64 0.47 -6.67 7.90
N PHE A 65 0.91 -6.97 6.68
CA PHE A 65 0.26 -6.53 5.43
C PHE A 65 -0.13 -7.70 4.52
N PRO A 66 -1.17 -8.48 4.85
CA PRO A 66 -1.50 -9.70 4.12
C PRO A 66 -2.08 -9.46 2.72
N LEU A 67 -2.80 -8.35 2.52
CA LEU A 67 -3.51 -8.02 1.26
C LEU A 67 -2.82 -6.91 0.45
N PHE A 68 -1.56 -6.63 0.77
CA PHE A 68 -0.76 -5.62 0.07
C PHE A 68 0.07 -6.26 -1.05
N CYS A 69 0.05 -5.63 -2.21
CA CYS A 69 0.88 -5.98 -3.36
C CYS A 69 1.49 -4.70 -3.94
N ARG A 70 2.63 -4.84 -4.64
CA ARG A 70 3.22 -3.75 -5.39
C ARG A 70 3.91 -4.23 -6.66
N THR A 71 4.01 -3.34 -7.65
CA THR A 71 4.70 -3.62 -8.91
C THR A 71 6.17 -3.18 -8.90
N VAL A 72 6.55 -2.23 -8.05
CA VAL A 72 7.92 -1.74 -7.90
C VAL A 72 8.74 -2.62 -6.94
N ALA A 73 10.03 -2.75 -7.22
CA ALA A 73 10.95 -3.46 -6.35
C ALA A 73 11.21 -2.67 -5.05
N PRO A 74 11.32 -3.33 -3.88
CA PRO A 74 11.70 -2.66 -2.64
C PRO A 74 13.12 -2.13 -2.69
N ASP A 75 13.41 -1.15 -1.85
CA ASP A 75 14.78 -0.64 -1.67
C ASP A 75 15.75 -1.74 -1.20
N SER A 76 15.28 -2.71 -0.41
CA SER A 76 16.05 -3.87 0.04
C SER A 76 16.47 -4.81 -1.11
N SER A 77 15.83 -4.75 -2.27
CA SER A 77 16.20 -5.56 -3.44
C SER A 77 17.56 -5.18 -4.03
N HIS A 78 18.08 -3.99 -3.68
CA HIS A 78 19.42 -3.57 -4.10
C HIS A 78 20.53 -4.17 -3.23
N ASN A 79 20.21 -4.74 -2.06
CA ASN A 79 21.21 -5.29 -1.15
C ASN A 79 21.99 -6.48 -1.74
N PRO A 80 21.34 -7.49 -2.36
CA PRO A 80 22.05 -8.58 -3.03
C PRO A 80 23.03 -8.10 -4.11
N ALA A 81 22.63 -7.09 -4.90
CA ALA A 81 23.50 -6.51 -5.92
C ALA A 81 24.73 -5.82 -5.31
N ARG A 82 24.56 -5.12 -4.18
CA ARG A 82 25.67 -4.51 -3.44
C ARG A 82 26.63 -5.55 -2.86
N ILE A 83 26.12 -6.67 -2.36
CA ILE A 83 26.95 -7.76 -1.82
C ILE A 83 27.74 -8.45 -2.94
N ALA A 84 27.11 -8.73 -4.09
CA ALA A 84 27.76 -9.37 -5.23
C ALA A 84 28.79 -8.48 -5.94
N PHE A 85 28.76 -7.17 -5.69
CA PHE A 85 29.71 -6.21 -6.26
C PHE A 85 31.03 -6.17 -5.49
N ILE A 86 31.06 -6.62 -4.24
CA ILE A 86 32.26 -6.71 -3.39
C ILE A 86 32.94 -8.06 -3.64
#